data_AF-A0A9E2TRZ7-F1
#
_entry.id   AF-A0A9E2TRZ7-F1
#
_cell.length_a   1.000
_cell.length_b   1.000
_cell.length_c   1.000
_cell.angle_alpha   90.00
_cell.angle_beta   90.00
_cell.angle_gamma   90.00
#
_symmetry.space_group_name_H-M   'P 1'
#
loop_
_entity.id
_entity.type
_entity.pdbx_description
1 polymer ?
#
loop_
_entity_poly.entity_id
_entity_poly.type
_entity_poly.pdbx_seq_one_letter_code
_entity_poly.pdbx_strand_id
1 'polypeptide(L)'
;MALDTALGKTMLQLITSRYDDRHWRKKIEKTLSLPQSGVADERQQQIFMYLKLGLKAYKSRRADPDSWILGGYATKEVIDRAKFQPQAVGPNLSAEDVAFLGVDPGPEIDEAWWEEMLVAWFEVPEEEGASDEGTEAAPSVAESDSNPARA
;
A
#
# COMPACT_ATOMS: atom_id res chain seq x y z
N MET A 1 9.10 -0.86 3.96
CA MET A 1 8.34 -1.31 5.13
C MET A 1 6.85 -1.24 4.79
N ALA A 2 5.96 -1.98 5.43
CA ALA A 2 4.53 -1.68 5.23
C ALA A 2 4.25 -0.21 5.57
N LEU A 3 3.41 0.47 4.79
CA LEU A 3 3.04 1.87 5.01
C LEU A 3 2.51 2.02 6.43
N ASP A 4 3.05 2.99 7.16
CA ASP A 4 2.51 3.36 8.46
C ASP A 4 1.07 3.87 8.35
N THR A 5 0.42 4.10 9.49
CA THR A 5 -0.97 4.55 9.52
C THR A 5 -1.19 5.88 8.80
N ALA A 6 -0.20 6.78 8.77
CA ALA A 6 -0.32 8.08 8.13
C ALA A 6 -0.24 7.93 6.60
N LEU A 7 0.80 7.27 6.09
CA LEU A 7 0.99 7.02 4.67
C LEU A 7 -0.10 6.13 4.09
N GLY A 8 -0.54 5.11 4.84
CA GLY A 8 -1.64 4.24 4.44
C GLY A 8 -2.97 5.00 4.32
N LYS A 9 -3.25 5.93 5.24
CA LYS A 9 -4.40 6.84 5.13
C LYS A 9 -4.29 7.73 3.89
N THR A 10 -3.15 8.39 3.68
CA THR A 10 -2.90 9.25 2.51
C THR A 10 -3.06 8.49 1.20
N MET A 11 -2.57 7.25 1.13
CA MET A 11 -2.76 6.37 -0.02
C MET A 11 -4.24 6.04 -0.27
N LEU A 12 -5.00 5.71 0.77
CA LEU A 12 -6.44 5.47 0.64
C LEU A 12 -7.22 6.72 0.22
N GLN A 13 -6.81 7.89 0.72
CA GLN A 13 -7.35 9.18 0.28
C GLN A 13 -7.07 9.41 -1.20
N LEU A 14 -5.84 9.17 -1.67
CA LEU A 14 -5.48 9.27 -3.08
C LEU A 14 -6.38 8.39 -3.97
N ILE A 15 -6.53 7.10 -3.61
CA ILE A 15 -7.37 6.15 -4.34
C ILE A 15 -8.82 6.63 -4.45
N THR A 16 -9.34 7.23 -3.38
CA THR A 16 -10.78 7.55 -3.26
C THR A 16 -11.14 8.99 -3.67
N SER A 17 -10.16 9.88 -3.84
CA SER A 17 -10.41 11.29 -4.22
C SER A 17 -10.02 11.60 -5.67
N ARG A 18 -8.95 10.99 -6.19
CA ARG A 18 -8.39 11.33 -7.52
C ARG A 18 -8.72 10.32 -8.61
N TYR A 19 -9.68 9.45 -8.36
CA TYR A 19 -10.07 8.38 -9.28
C TYR A 19 -10.66 8.92 -10.61
N ASP A 20 -11.25 10.11 -10.61
CA ASP A 20 -11.77 10.81 -11.80
C ASP A 20 -10.66 11.43 -12.67
N ASP A 21 -9.47 11.68 -12.09
CA ASP A 21 -8.33 12.24 -12.80
C ASP A 21 -7.64 11.19 -13.69
N ARG A 22 -7.58 11.47 -15.00
CA ARG A 22 -6.92 10.59 -15.96
C ARG A 22 -5.43 10.39 -15.68
N HIS A 23 -4.76 11.40 -15.13
CA HIS A 23 -3.35 11.32 -14.77
C HIS A 23 -3.12 10.29 -13.65
N TRP A 24 -4.04 10.24 -12.67
CA TRP A 24 -3.95 9.35 -11.51
C TRP A 24 -4.50 7.94 -11.74
N ARG A 25 -5.42 7.77 -12.71
CA ARG A 25 -6.08 6.48 -12.97
C ARG A 25 -5.11 5.29 -13.04
N LYS A 26 -4.09 5.36 -13.90
CA LYS A 26 -3.13 4.25 -14.07
C LYS A 26 -2.33 3.95 -12.80
N LYS A 27 -2.02 4.99 -12.01
CA LYS A 27 -1.31 4.87 -10.75
C LYS A 27 -2.18 4.16 -9.70
N ILE A 28 -3.44 4.58 -9.60
CA ILE A 28 -4.45 3.95 -8.73
C ILE A 28 -4.67 2.48 -9.12
N GLU A 29 -4.79 2.16 -10.41
CA GLU A 29 -4.90 0.78 -10.90
C GLU A 29 -3.71 -0.08 -10.46
N LYS A 30 -2.49 0.45 -10.59
CA LYS A 30 -1.28 -0.23 -10.15
C LYS A 30 -1.30 -0.44 -8.64
N THR A 31 -1.66 0.57 -7.84
CA THR A 31 -1.79 0.45 -6.39
C THR A 31 -2.83 -0.61 -6.00
N LEU A 32 -4.02 -0.63 -6.63
CA LEU A 32 -5.05 -1.67 -6.41
C LEU A 32 -4.63 -3.07 -6.90
N SER A 33 -3.53 -3.18 -7.64
CA SER A 33 -2.95 -4.46 -8.04
C SER A 33 -2.09 -5.10 -6.94
N LEU A 34 -1.57 -4.29 -6.01
CA LEU A 34 -0.64 -4.68 -4.96
C LEU A 34 -1.29 -5.55 -3.86
N PRO A 35 -0.51 -6.39 -3.15
CA PRO A 35 -0.99 -7.10 -1.98
C PRO A 35 -1.25 -6.13 -0.81
N GLN A 36 -2.23 -6.45 0.04
CA GLN A 36 -2.56 -5.62 1.21
C GLN A 36 -1.46 -5.61 2.29
N SER A 37 -0.50 -6.53 2.22
CA SER A 37 0.63 -6.64 3.16
C SER A 37 1.54 -5.41 3.18
N GLY A 38 1.46 -4.52 2.18
CA GLY A 38 2.19 -3.26 2.19
C GLY A 38 1.49 -2.14 2.98
N VAL A 39 0.40 -2.42 3.68
CA VAL A 39 -0.25 -1.48 4.62
C VAL A 39 -0.11 -2.06 6.03
N ALA A 40 0.44 -1.31 6.98
CA ALA A 40 0.70 -1.84 8.32
C ALA A 40 -0.57 -1.97 9.17
N ASP A 41 -1.48 -1.01 9.06
CA ASP A 41 -2.70 -0.95 9.85
C ASP A 41 -3.79 -1.92 9.33
N GLU A 42 -4.29 -2.80 10.19
CA GLU A 42 -5.27 -3.84 9.83
C GLU A 42 -6.59 -3.25 9.33
N ARG A 43 -7.03 -2.11 9.89
CA ARG A 43 -8.28 -1.45 9.46
C ARG A 43 -8.12 -0.90 8.04
N GLN A 44 -6.98 -0.26 7.77
CA GLN A 44 -6.64 0.22 6.44
C GLN A 44 -6.43 -0.92 5.44
N GLN A 45 -5.91 -2.09 5.86
CA GLN A 45 -5.86 -3.28 5.01
C GLN A 45 -7.27 -3.76 4.61
N GLN A 46 -8.23 -3.78 5.55
CA GLN A 46 -9.62 -4.14 5.27
C GLN A 46 -10.26 -3.16 4.27
N ILE A 47 -10.06 -1.85 4.49
CA ILE A 47 -10.53 -0.81 3.58
C ILE A 47 -9.90 -0.97 2.19
N PHE A 48 -8.58 -1.15 2.12
CA PHE A 48 -7.86 -1.36 0.88
C PHE A 48 -8.37 -2.59 0.12
N MET A 49 -8.58 -3.71 0.81
CA MET A 49 -9.11 -4.93 0.20
C MET A 49 -10.54 -4.77 -0.30
N TYR A 50 -11.40 -4.07 0.45
CA TYR A 50 -12.74 -3.75 0.00
C TYR A 50 -12.72 -2.90 -1.28
N LEU A 51 -11.91 -1.84 -1.32
CA LEU A 51 -11.75 -0.99 -2.51
C LEU A 51 -11.19 -1.81 -3.68
N LYS A 52 -10.15 -2.60 -3.43
CA LYS A 52 -9.54 -3.48 -4.43
C LYS A 52 -10.57 -4.43 -5.05
N LEU A 53 -11.38 -5.09 -4.23
CA LEU A 53 -12.42 -6.01 -4.72
C LEU A 53 -13.55 -5.25 -5.42
N GLY A 54 -14.06 -4.16 -4.84
CA GLY A 54 -15.16 -3.38 -5.39
C GLY A 54 -14.83 -2.73 -6.73
N LEU A 55 -13.63 -2.15 -6.83
CA LEU A 55 -13.18 -1.44 -8.03
C LEU A 55 -12.66 -2.41 -9.11
N LYS A 56 -12.03 -3.54 -8.73
CA LYS A 56 -11.68 -4.60 -9.71
C LYS A 56 -12.87 -5.42 -10.16
N ALA A 57 -13.90 -5.65 -9.33
CA ALA A 57 -15.10 -6.39 -9.74
C ALA A 57 -15.85 -5.65 -10.86
N TYR A 58 -15.74 -4.32 -10.91
CA TYR A 58 -16.30 -3.53 -12.01
C TYR A 58 -15.62 -3.82 -13.36
N LYS A 59 -14.32 -4.17 -13.34
CA LYS A 59 -13.55 -4.61 -14.52
C LYS A 59 -14.01 -5.92 -15.14
N SER A 60 -14.59 -6.83 -14.36
CA SER A 60 -15.00 -8.15 -14.86
C SER A 60 -16.42 -8.17 -15.44
N ARG A 61 -17.28 -7.20 -15.12
CA ARG A 61 -18.74 -7.31 -15.35
C ARG A 61 -19.24 -6.54 -16.56
N ARG A 62 -18.48 -5.58 -17.06
CA ARG A 62 -18.87 -4.77 -18.20
C ARG A 62 -17.71 -4.80 -19.18
N ALA A 63 -17.96 -5.21 -20.41
CA ALA A 63 -16.98 -5.15 -21.50
C ALA A 63 -16.68 -3.69 -21.92
N ASP A 64 -16.66 -2.78 -20.95
CA ASP A 64 -16.42 -1.36 -21.10
C ASP A 64 -14.90 -1.11 -21.14
N PRO A 65 -14.43 -0.11 -21.90
CA PRO A 65 -13.01 0.23 -21.96
C PRO A 65 -12.44 0.56 -20.58
N ASP A 66 -11.17 0.22 -20.32
CA ASP A 66 -10.48 0.45 -19.04
C ASP A 66 -10.64 1.90 -18.51
N SER A 67 -10.75 2.88 -19.40
CA SER A 67 -10.95 4.30 -19.08
C SER A 67 -12.29 4.66 -18.43
N TRP A 68 -13.28 3.75 -18.38
CA TRP A 68 -14.62 3.99 -17.81
C TRP A 68 -14.86 3.34 -16.45
N ILE A 69 -13.93 2.53 -15.95
CA ILE A 69 -14.09 1.73 -14.72
C ILE A 69 -13.73 2.54 -13.48
N LEU A 70 -12.58 3.20 -13.54
CA LEU A 70 -12.13 4.16 -12.54
C LEU A 70 -12.45 5.56 -13.03
N GLY A 71 -13.14 6.33 -12.20
CA GLY A 71 -13.52 7.70 -12.54
C GLY A 71 -14.98 7.85 -12.94
N GLY A 72 -15.86 7.08 -12.30
CA GLY A 72 -17.28 7.06 -12.63
C GLY A 72 -18.16 6.59 -11.47
N TYR A 73 -19.42 6.33 -11.78
CA TYR A 73 -20.47 6.02 -10.80
C TYR A 73 -20.10 4.87 -9.85
N ALA A 74 -19.44 3.82 -10.35
CA ALA A 74 -19.11 2.66 -9.54
C ALA A 74 -18.05 2.94 -8.48
N THR A 75 -17.07 3.78 -8.79
CA THR A 75 -16.07 4.19 -7.80
C THR A 75 -16.74 4.96 -6.69
N LYS A 76 -17.60 5.91 -7.05
CA LYS A 76 -18.40 6.68 -6.10
C LYS A 76 -19.33 5.79 -5.25
N GLU A 77 -20.02 4.84 -5.86
CA GLU A 77 -20.92 3.92 -5.16
C GLU A 77 -20.18 3.05 -4.12
N VAL A 78 -19.00 2.54 -4.48
CA VAL A 78 -18.16 1.74 -3.55
C VAL A 78 -17.72 2.60 -2.36
N ILE A 79 -17.29 3.85 -2.61
CA ILE A 79 -16.88 4.78 -1.54
C ILE A 79 -18.07 5.16 -0.66
N ASP A 80 -19.21 5.53 -1.25
CA ASP A 80 -20.43 5.92 -0.54
C ASP A 80 -20.95 4.76 0.32
N ARG A 81 -20.92 3.52 -0.21
CA ARG A 81 -21.30 2.33 0.56
C ARG A 81 -20.36 2.07 1.73
N ALA A 82 -19.05 2.24 1.55
CA ALA A 82 -18.08 2.11 2.65
C ALA A 82 -18.38 3.11 3.79
N LYS A 83 -18.71 4.36 3.44
CA LYS A 83 -19.04 5.41 4.42
C LYS A 83 -20.40 5.20 5.09
N PHE A 84 -21.40 4.72 4.35
CA PHE A 84 -22.74 4.47 4.88
C PHE A 84 -22.81 3.19 5.73
N GLN A 85 -22.06 2.15 5.36
CA GLN A 85 -22.04 0.87 6.06
C GLN A 85 -20.60 0.36 6.23
N PRO A 86 -19.82 0.91 7.19
CA PRO A 86 -18.43 0.51 7.44
C PRO A 86 -18.28 -0.98 7.75
N GLN A 87 -19.31 -1.57 8.35
CA GLN A 87 -19.42 -2.99 8.67
C GLN A 87 -19.41 -3.91 7.43
N ALA A 88 -19.76 -3.40 6.24
CA ALA A 88 -19.63 -4.12 4.98
C ALA A 88 -18.18 -4.16 4.46
N VAL A 89 -17.33 -3.26 4.95
CA VAL A 89 -15.89 -3.21 4.67
C VAL A 89 -15.14 -4.15 5.61
N GLY A 90 -15.54 -4.16 6.89
CA GLY A 90 -14.96 -5.01 7.92
C GLY A 90 -15.78 -4.97 9.22
N PRO A 91 -15.92 -6.09 9.94
CA PRO A 91 -16.83 -6.21 11.08
C PRO A 91 -16.46 -5.32 12.28
N ASN A 92 -15.23 -4.82 12.33
CA ASN A 92 -14.73 -3.99 13.43
C ASN A 92 -14.53 -2.52 13.02
N LEU A 93 -14.96 -2.14 11.81
CA LEU A 93 -14.82 -0.76 11.33
C LEU A 93 -15.97 0.11 11.80
N SER A 94 -15.62 1.30 12.28
CA SER A 94 -16.53 2.37 12.66
C SER A 94 -16.67 3.41 11.54
N ALA A 95 -17.59 4.36 11.71
CA ALA A 95 -17.72 5.49 10.78
C ALA A 95 -16.48 6.39 10.76
N GLU A 96 -15.76 6.50 11.88
CA GLU A 96 -14.55 7.32 11.99
C GLU A 96 -13.40 6.75 11.15
N ASP A 97 -13.30 5.42 11.09
CA ASP A 97 -12.26 4.71 10.34
C ASP A 97 -12.38 4.92 8.82
N VAL A 98 -13.54 5.33 8.32
CA VAL A 98 -13.80 5.53 6.88
C VAL A 98 -14.15 6.99 6.52
N ALA A 99 -14.20 7.89 7.51
CA ALA A 99 -14.63 9.26 7.31
C ALA A 99 -13.74 10.03 6.31
N PHE A 100 -12.44 9.69 6.27
CA PHE A 100 -11.44 10.31 5.40
C PHE A 100 -11.57 9.90 3.93
N LEU A 101 -12.34 8.86 3.60
CA LEU A 101 -12.50 8.41 2.22
C LEU A 101 -13.20 9.49 1.39
N GLY A 102 -12.64 9.75 0.20
CA GLY A 102 -13.08 10.81 -0.71
C GLY A 102 -12.55 12.21 -0.38
N VAL A 103 -11.76 12.37 0.68
CA VAL A 103 -11.08 13.64 1.00
C VAL A 103 -9.75 13.67 0.26
N ASP A 104 -9.52 14.70 -0.56
CA ASP A 104 -8.25 14.88 -1.27
C ASP A 104 -7.10 15.05 -0.27
N PRO A 105 -5.98 14.32 -0.46
CA PRO A 105 -4.87 14.36 0.50
C PRO A 105 -3.96 15.57 0.35
N GLY A 106 -4.22 16.50 -0.59
CA GLY A 106 -3.47 17.74 -0.76
C GLY A 106 -2.51 17.75 -1.96
N PRO A 107 -2.17 18.94 -2.49
CA PRO A 107 -1.33 19.10 -3.68
C PRO A 107 0.09 18.56 -3.54
N GLU A 108 0.59 18.38 -2.31
CA GLU A 108 1.88 17.76 -1.97
C GLU A 108 1.95 16.28 -2.35
N ILE A 109 0.80 15.63 -2.55
CA ILE A 109 0.73 14.25 -3.00
C ILE A 109 0.83 14.25 -4.52
N ASP A 110 2.02 14.09 -5.06
CA ASP A 110 2.29 14.09 -6.50
C ASP A 110 2.85 12.75 -6.99
N GLU A 111 3.29 12.71 -8.26
CA GLU A 111 3.86 11.50 -8.85
C GLU A 111 5.14 11.05 -8.13
N ALA A 112 5.98 11.98 -7.67
CA ALA A 112 7.18 11.65 -6.91
C ALA A 112 6.81 11.01 -5.57
N TRP A 113 5.84 11.59 -4.85
CA TRP A 113 5.32 10.99 -3.62
C TRP A 113 4.77 9.58 -3.86
N TRP A 114 4.05 9.36 -4.96
CA TRP A 114 3.50 8.04 -5.26
C TRP A 114 4.59 7.00 -5.54
N GLU A 115 5.66 7.40 -6.23
CA GLU A 115 6.83 6.53 -6.45
C GLU A 115 7.53 6.19 -5.13
N GLU A 116 7.76 7.17 -4.25
CA GLU A 116 8.32 6.96 -2.92
C GLU A 116 7.43 6.04 -2.07
N MET A 117 6.11 6.25 -2.11
CA MET A 117 5.14 5.38 -1.43
C MET A 117 5.20 3.94 -1.96
N LEU A 118 5.42 3.74 -3.27
CA LEU A 118 5.63 2.39 -3.81
C LEU A 118 6.94 1.77 -3.32
N VAL A 119 8.02 2.53 -3.23
CA VAL A 119 9.29 2.04 -2.66
C VAL A 119 9.07 1.60 -1.22
N ALA A 120 8.45 2.45 -0.40
CA ALA A 120 8.09 2.13 0.96
C ALA A 120 7.28 0.82 1.01
N TRP A 121 6.21 0.69 0.20
CA TRP A 121 5.33 -0.49 0.13
C TRP A 121 6.07 -1.84 0.01
N PHE A 122 7.24 -1.87 -0.65
CA PHE A 122 7.98 -3.09 -0.95
C PHE A 122 9.29 -3.26 -0.19
N GLU A 123 9.81 -2.20 0.45
CA GLU A 123 11.00 -2.32 1.27
C GLU A 123 10.77 -3.34 2.39
N VAL A 124 11.67 -4.31 2.51
CA VAL A 124 11.75 -5.18 3.68
C VAL A 124 12.46 -4.37 4.77
N PRO A 125 12.05 -4.46 6.05
CA PRO A 125 12.78 -3.78 7.11
C PRO A 125 14.26 -4.19 7.06
N GLU A 126 15.16 -3.25 6.77
CA GLU A 126 16.50 -3.35 7.32
C GLU A 126 16.34 -3.03 8.81
N GLU A 127 16.83 -3.91 9.67
CA GLU A 127 16.82 -3.71 11.12
C GLU A 127 17.68 -2.46 11.45
N GLU A 128 17.09 -1.26 11.44
CA GLU A 128 17.67 -0.10 12.12
C GLU A 128 17.53 -0.31 13.63
N GLY A 129 18.47 -1.08 14.18
CA GLY A 129 18.46 -1.47 15.58
C GLY A 129 19.59 -2.39 16.04
N ALA A 130 20.74 -2.40 15.37
CA ALA A 130 21.98 -2.88 15.97
C ALA A 130 23.00 -1.75 15.90
N SER A 131 23.11 -1.06 17.03
CA SER A 131 24.05 0.00 17.30
C SER A 131 25.44 -0.27 16.74
N ASP A 132 26.02 0.77 16.16
CA ASP A 132 27.46 0.94 16.05
C ASP A 132 28.08 0.91 17.46
N GLU A 133 28.44 -0.29 17.93
CA GLU A 133 29.46 -0.46 18.96
C GLU A 133 30.67 -1.14 18.32
N GLY A 134 31.70 -0.32 18.10
CA GLY A 134 32.96 -0.71 17.50
C GLY A 134 33.55 -1.96 18.14
N THR A 135 33.72 -3.00 17.32
CA THR A 135 34.71 -4.05 17.61
C THR A 135 36.04 -3.59 17.04
N GLU A 136 36.79 -2.86 17.85
CA GLU A 136 38.23 -2.72 17.68
C GLU A 136 38.85 -4.08 18.02
N ALA A 137 39.17 -4.89 17.01
CA ALA A 137 40.04 -6.04 17.15
C ALA A 137 40.99 -6.09 15.95
N ALA A 138 42.17 -5.50 16.16
CA ALA A 138 43.32 -5.61 15.27
C ALA A 138 43.83 -7.06 15.18
N PRO A 139 44.65 -7.40 14.17
CA PRO A 139 44.64 -8.68 13.48
C PRO A 139 45.54 -9.74 14.13
N SER A 140 45.24 -11.02 13.89
CA SER A 140 46.25 -12.08 13.97
C SER A 140 46.19 -12.92 12.70
N VAL A 141 47.24 -12.77 11.90
CA VAL A 141 47.55 -13.54 10.69
C VAL A 141 48.29 -14.82 11.10
N ALA A 142 48.03 -15.91 10.37
CA ALA A 142 48.90 -17.08 10.06
C ALA A 142 48.04 -18.37 10.13
N GLU A 143 47.49 -18.83 9.00
CA GLU A 143 48.15 -19.76 8.05
C GLU A 143 48.50 -21.13 8.62
N SER A 144 47.82 -22.17 8.09
CA SER A 144 48.36 -23.44 7.56
C SER A 144 47.22 -24.46 7.54
N ASP A 145 46.59 -24.70 6.40
CA ASP A 145 47.04 -25.65 5.37
C ASP A 145 47.01 -27.11 5.85
N SER A 146 45.94 -27.84 5.49
CA SER A 146 46.04 -29.00 4.60
C SER A 146 44.75 -29.82 4.58
N ASN A 147 44.32 -30.10 3.36
CA ASN A 147 43.22 -30.94 2.89
C ASN A 147 43.58 -32.46 3.03
N PRO A 148 42.86 -33.41 2.41
CA PRO A 148 41.69 -34.17 2.89
C PRO A 148 41.96 -35.69 3.13
N ALA A 149 40.88 -36.39 3.52
CA ALA A 149 40.47 -37.75 3.08
C ALA A 149 40.71 -38.97 4.00
N ARG A 150 39.61 -39.74 4.13
CA ARG A 150 39.47 -41.21 4.16
C ARG A 150 40.05 -42.00 5.36
N ALA A 151 39.14 -42.64 6.11
CA ALA A 151 38.98 -44.10 6.21
C ALA A 151 37.71 -44.45 7.00
#